data_AF-A0A953AGD2-F1
#
_entry.id   AF-A0A953AGD2-F1
#
_cell.length_a   1.000
_cell.length_b   1.000
_cell.length_c   1.000
_cell.angle_alpha   90.00
_cell.angle_beta   90.00
_cell.angle_gamma   90.00
#
_symmetry.space_group_name_H-M   'P 1'
#
loop_
_entity.id
_entity.type
_entity.pdbx_description
1 polymer ?
#
loop_
_entity_poly.entity_id
_entity_poly.type
_entity_poly.pdbx_seq_one_letter_code
_entity_poly.pdbx_strand_id
1 'polypeptide(L)'
;MFDPVQQQDLQITKQQSDAQGERATTDKTQVSARRAFLRRSLTGMALAVPVGGLLVACGSNSTMTGAASTPTSAATSAPTSPTRLLSLASVADSGSAFREIMQDENAHVTFLQQALTRAGVQPRPKPTFKNLEQMDVQSFAQVAQTFENVGVGAYLMAAPAIASKTYLAAAGSILTVEARHAGFLDALLNKPLSANGAFDKPLSQAEIVSAVSPFIASLNGGSDPSASLKNDAAILNFALLLEFLEAEFYNVNVPKFFK
;
A
#
# COMPACT_ATOMS: atom_id res chain seq x y z
N MET A 1 15.31 36.08 -57.69
CA MET A 1 16.26 36.44 -56.61
C MET A 1 16.17 35.31 -55.61
N PHE A 2 17.16 34.43 -55.66
CA PHE A 2 17.23 33.15 -54.93
C PHE A 2 17.80 33.40 -53.54
N ASP A 3 17.25 32.74 -52.52
CA ASP A 3 17.84 32.68 -51.17
C ASP A 3 18.34 31.24 -50.90
N PRO A 4 19.58 31.02 -50.43
CA PRO A 4 20.27 29.73 -50.52
C PRO A 4 20.59 29.13 -49.14
N VAL A 5 19.74 28.24 -48.62
CA VAL A 5 20.09 27.39 -47.44
C VAL A 5 19.47 25.99 -47.57
N GLN A 6 19.68 25.32 -48.71
CA GLN A 6 19.27 23.92 -48.92
C GLN A 6 20.35 23.06 -49.62
N GLN A 7 21.63 23.27 -49.29
CA GLN A 7 22.72 22.48 -49.91
C GLN A 7 23.82 21.99 -48.96
N GLN A 8 23.61 21.94 -47.65
CA GLN A 8 24.64 21.40 -46.72
C GLN A 8 24.31 20.06 -46.05
N ASP A 9 23.06 19.59 -46.04
CA ASP A 9 22.73 18.31 -45.37
C ASP A 9 22.74 17.07 -46.27
N LEU A 10 23.10 17.21 -47.56
CA LEU A 10 23.15 16.10 -48.51
C LEU A 10 24.56 15.50 -48.74
N GLN A 11 25.55 15.83 -47.90
CA GLN A 11 26.92 15.32 -48.01
C GLN A 11 27.43 14.51 -46.80
N ILE A 12 26.59 14.24 -45.80
CA ILE A 12 26.91 13.29 -44.71
C ILE A 12 26.16 11.97 -44.95
N THR A 13 26.33 11.37 -46.13
CA THR A 13 25.77 10.03 -46.41
C THR A 13 26.68 9.21 -47.33
N LYS A 14 27.97 9.57 -47.47
CA LYS A 14 28.85 8.83 -48.40
C LYS A 14 30.31 8.61 -47.99
N GLN A 15 30.66 8.76 -46.72
CA GLN A 15 31.97 8.34 -46.21
C GLN A 15 31.84 7.77 -44.81
N GLN A 16 31.32 6.55 -44.69
CA GLN A 16 31.61 5.59 -43.61
C GLN A 16 30.90 4.25 -43.90
N SER A 17 31.03 3.78 -45.14
CA SER A 17 30.99 2.35 -45.45
C SER A 17 32.43 1.96 -45.80
N ASP A 18 32.91 0.86 -45.25
CA ASP A 18 34.22 0.21 -45.50
C ASP A 18 35.21 0.28 -44.33
N ALA A 19 34.87 -0.43 -43.24
CA ALA A 19 35.83 -1.14 -42.40
C ALA A 19 35.10 -2.25 -41.61
N GLN A 20 34.86 -3.39 -42.26
CA GLN A 20 34.52 -4.65 -41.60
C GLN A 20 35.79 -5.36 -41.14
N GLY A 21 35.74 -6.05 -39.98
CA GLY A 21 36.47 -7.31 -39.80
C GLY A 21 37.24 -7.52 -38.50
N GLU A 22 36.73 -8.45 -37.67
CA GLU A 22 37.42 -9.25 -36.63
C GLU A 22 37.89 -8.50 -35.36
N ARG A 23 37.69 -8.96 -34.12
CA ARG A 23 37.63 -10.32 -33.58
C ARG A 23 37.01 -10.28 -32.17
N ALA A 24 36.24 -11.31 -31.83
CA ALA A 24 35.61 -11.51 -30.54
C ALA A 24 36.61 -11.84 -29.41
N THR A 25 36.41 -11.27 -28.21
CA THR A 25 36.65 -11.93 -26.92
C THR A 25 35.77 -11.32 -25.83
N THR A 26 34.82 -12.13 -25.36
CA THR A 26 34.24 -12.21 -24.00
C THR A 26 34.70 -11.19 -22.94
N ASP A 27 33.75 -10.41 -22.42
CA ASP A 27 33.69 -10.12 -20.99
C ASP A 27 32.22 -10.10 -20.50
N LYS A 28 31.79 -11.25 -19.99
CA LYS A 28 30.51 -11.46 -19.29
C LYS A 28 30.73 -11.20 -17.80
N THR A 29 30.85 -9.96 -17.37
CA THR A 29 30.98 -9.71 -15.92
C THR A 29 30.42 -8.38 -15.44
N GLN A 30 29.15 -8.07 -15.68
CA GLN A 30 28.44 -7.10 -14.81
C GLN A 30 26.89 -7.19 -14.80
N VAL A 31 26.31 -8.37 -15.00
CA VAL A 31 24.86 -8.60 -14.78
C VAL A 31 24.62 -9.80 -13.86
N SER A 32 25.38 -9.88 -12.77
CA SER A 32 25.23 -10.96 -11.78
C SER A 32 25.34 -10.43 -10.35
N ALA A 33 24.35 -9.65 -9.92
CA ALA A 33 24.21 -9.26 -8.51
C ALA A 33 22.75 -9.10 -8.04
N ARG A 34 21.77 -9.71 -8.73
CA ARG A 34 20.35 -9.69 -8.29
C ARG A 34 19.66 -11.06 -8.36
N ARG A 35 20.41 -12.14 -8.14
CA ARG A 35 19.88 -13.51 -7.96
C ARG A 35 20.59 -14.23 -6.81
N ALA A 36 20.65 -13.59 -5.65
CA ALA A 36 21.22 -14.17 -4.44
C ALA A 36 20.30 -14.01 -3.22
N PHE A 37 18.98 -13.91 -3.42
CA PHE A 37 18.04 -13.79 -2.29
C PHE A 37 17.21 -15.05 -2.00
N LEU A 38 17.19 -16.07 -2.88
CA LEU A 38 16.30 -17.23 -2.65
C LEU A 38 16.90 -18.56 -3.15
N ARG A 39 17.98 -19.04 -2.53
CA ARG A 39 18.45 -20.44 -2.66
C ARG A 39 19.09 -20.97 -1.36
N ARG A 40 18.25 -21.33 -0.39
CA ARG A 40 18.45 -22.27 0.76
C ARG A 40 17.31 -21.94 1.76
N SER A 41 16.46 -22.83 2.26
CA SER A 41 16.45 -24.28 2.33
C SER A 41 14.99 -24.75 2.42
N LEU A 42 14.57 -25.65 1.53
CA LEU A 42 13.49 -26.59 1.81
C LEU A 42 14.16 -27.89 2.24
N THR A 43 14.27 -28.12 3.54
CA THR A 43 14.46 -29.47 4.10
C THR A 43 13.96 -29.44 5.53
N GLY A 44 12.96 -30.27 5.81
CA GLY A 44 12.20 -30.24 7.04
C GLY A 44 13.00 -30.55 8.29
N MET A 45 12.56 -29.96 9.39
CA MET A 45 12.85 -30.47 10.72
C MET A 45 11.67 -30.12 11.61
N ALA A 46 10.85 -31.14 11.92
CA ALA A 46 9.90 -31.10 13.01
C ALA A 46 10.69 -30.95 14.32
N LEU A 47 10.30 -30.00 15.16
CA LEU A 47 10.84 -29.88 16.52
C LEU A 47 9.69 -29.62 17.48
N ALA A 48 9.56 -30.58 18.40
CA ALA A 48 8.53 -30.71 19.39
C ALA A 48 8.57 -29.60 20.45
N VAL A 49 7.39 -29.24 20.95
CA VAL A 49 7.17 -28.40 22.12
C VAL A 49 7.33 -29.25 23.38
N PRO A 50 8.15 -28.86 24.38
CA PRO A 50 7.99 -29.35 25.73
C PRO A 50 7.10 -28.41 26.53
N VAL A 51 6.05 -29.00 27.09
CA VAL A 51 5.18 -28.46 28.14
C VAL A 51 5.94 -28.45 29.47
N GLY A 52 5.76 -27.41 30.28
CA GLY A 52 5.93 -27.49 31.73
C GLY A 52 6.98 -26.57 32.34
N GLY A 53 6.52 -25.66 33.21
CA GLY A 53 7.38 -24.83 34.04
C GLY A 53 6.66 -23.71 34.79
N LEU A 54 5.58 -24.04 35.50
CA LEU A 54 4.98 -23.16 36.50
C LEU A 54 5.89 -23.16 37.75
N LEU A 55 6.50 -22.03 38.09
CA LEU A 55 7.16 -21.81 39.38
C LEU A 55 6.65 -20.51 39.99
N VAL A 56 5.63 -20.68 40.83
CA VAL A 56 5.26 -19.74 41.89
C VAL A 56 6.17 -20.02 43.08
N ALA A 57 6.83 -19.01 43.61
CA ALA A 57 7.40 -19.05 44.95
C ALA A 57 7.27 -17.67 45.61
N CYS A 58 6.65 -17.71 46.79
CA CYS A 58 6.29 -16.60 47.66
C CYS A 58 7.48 -16.10 48.52
N GLY A 59 7.31 -14.90 49.07
CA GLY A 59 7.99 -14.45 50.30
C GLY A 59 8.76 -13.13 50.12
N SER A 60 8.67 -12.12 50.97
CA SER A 60 8.00 -11.98 52.27
C SER A 60 7.82 -10.50 52.58
N ASN A 61 6.72 -10.16 53.26
CA ASN A 61 6.52 -8.88 53.93
C ASN A 61 7.59 -8.65 55.01
N SER A 62 8.03 -7.40 55.16
CA SER A 62 8.59 -6.88 56.40
C SER A 62 8.05 -5.46 56.61
N THR A 63 7.22 -5.32 57.63
CA THR A 63 6.71 -4.06 58.17
C THR A 63 7.47 -3.79 59.47
N MET A 64 8.10 -2.62 59.62
CA MET A 64 8.33 -1.86 60.88
C MET A 64 9.08 -0.56 60.50
N THR A 65 8.40 0.60 60.50
CA THR A 65 8.42 1.66 61.55
C THR A 65 9.79 2.33 61.77
N GLY A 66 9.89 3.65 61.53
CA GLY A 66 11.07 4.44 61.87
C GLY A 66 11.02 5.89 61.40
N ALA A 67 11.13 6.81 62.36
CA ALA A 67 10.95 8.25 62.32
C ALA A 67 11.78 9.09 61.32
N ALA A 68 11.28 10.31 61.13
CA ALA A 68 11.81 11.43 60.37
C ALA A 68 13.26 11.83 60.69
N SER A 69 13.98 12.26 59.66
CA SER A 69 15.02 13.30 59.75
C SER A 69 15.26 13.89 58.37
N THR A 70 15.12 15.22 58.28
CA THR A 70 15.58 16.05 57.16
C THR A 70 17.11 16.13 57.17
N PRO A 71 17.71 16.18 55.97
CA PRO A 71 18.78 17.15 55.77
C PRO A 71 18.52 17.99 54.51
N THR A 72 18.52 19.30 54.74
CA THR A 72 18.67 20.33 53.72
C THR A 72 20.03 20.15 53.04
N SER A 73 20.05 20.00 51.72
CA SER A 73 21.22 20.30 50.88
C SER A 73 20.76 20.49 49.44
N ALA A 74 20.85 21.74 49.00
CA ALA A 74 20.63 22.14 47.62
C ALA A 74 21.64 21.45 46.70
N ALA A 75 21.14 20.67 45.75
CA ALA A 75 21.90 20.19 44.60
C ALA A 75 21.17 20.67 43.34
N THR A 76 21.83 21.60 42.66
CA THR A 76 21.52 22.13 41.33
C THR A 76 21.33 20.97 40.35
N SER A 77 20.08 20.70 39.94
CA SER A 77 19.79 19.71 38.92
C SER A 77 19.68 20.37 37.53
N ALA A 78 20.36 19.75 36.58
CA ALA A 78 20.49 20.07 35.17
C ALA A 78 19.16 20.42 34.47
N PRO A 79 19.18 21.12 33.32
CA PRO A 79 18.00 21.23 32.48
C PRO A 79 17.63 19.82 32.03
N THR A 80 16.60 19.25 32.65
CA THR A 80 15.94 18.05 32.15
C THR A 80 15.25 18.47 30.86
N SER A 81 15.92 18.25 29.72
CA SER A 81 15.22 18.12 28.46
C SER A 81 14.03 17.18 28.72
N PRO A 82 12.79 17.60 28.44
CA PRO A 82 11.66 16.72 28.66
C PRO A 82 11.90 15.49 27.80
N THR A 83 12.10 14.35 28.45
CA THR A 83 11.97 13.04 27.82
C THR A 83 10.59 13.04 27.18
N ARG A 84 10.51 13.25 25.87
CA ARG A 84 9.26 13.13 25.12
C ARG A 84 8.90 11.66 25.20
N LEU A 85 8.10 11.31 26.21
CA LEU A 85 7.46 10.02 26.28
C LEU A 85 6.73 9.85 24.95
N LEU A 86 7.13 8.84 24.18
CA LEU A 86 6.32 8.35 23.07
C LEU A 86 5.02 7.87 23.72
N SER A 87 4.00 8.71 23.79
CA SER A 87 2.67 8.19 24.05
C SER A 87 2.37 7.28 22.88
N LEU A 88 2.01 6.03 23.14
CA LEU A 88 1.18 5.31 22.18
C LEU A 88 0.02 6.26 21.88
N ALA A 89 -0.02 6.81 20.67
CA ALA A 89 -1.23 7.50 20.22
C ALA A 89 -2.35 6.50 20.49
N SER A 90 -3.33 6.92 21.28
CA SER A 90 -4.40 6.00 21.58
C SER A 90 -5.05 5.63 20.25
N VAL A 91 -5.58 4.42 20.13
CA VAL A 91 -6.50 4.10 19.04
C VAL A 91 -7.66 5.13 19.00
N ALA A 92 -7.92 5.88 20.08
CA ALA A 92 -8.88 6.99 20.11
C ALA A 92 -8.42 8.28 19.38
N ASP A 93 -7.16 8.41 18.97
CA ASP A 93 -6.68 9.47 18.06
C ASP A 93 -6.76 9.04 16.58
N SER A 94 -7.58 8.03 16.25
CA SER A 94 -7.76 7.48 14.89
C SER A 94 -8.12 8.50 13.82
N GLY A 95 -8.61 9.69 14.19
CA GLY A 95 -8.93 10.75 13.24
C GLY A 95 -7.76 11.15 12.35
N SER A 96 -6.51 11.12 12.83
CA SER A 96 -5.35 11.40 11.98
C SER A 96 -5.12 10.27 10.96
N ALA A 97 -5.27 9.01 11.38
CA ALA A 97 -5.11 7.85 10.50
C ALA A 97 -6.21 7.82 9.42
N PHE A 98 -7.46 8.10 9.77
CA PHE A 98 -8.55 8.22 8.77
C PHE A 98 -8.30 9.34 7.76
N ARG A 99 -7.70 10.47 8.19
CA ARG A 99 -7.32 11.56 7.29
C ARG A 99 -6.15 11.20 6.39
N GLU A 100 -5.18 10.45 6.92
CA GLU A 100 -4.04 9.92 6.15
C GLU A 100 -4.54 8.97 5.06
N ILE A 101 -5.37 7.98 5.42
CA ILE A 101 -5.99 7.06 4.46
C ILE A 101 -6.76 7.84 3.39
N MET A 102 -7.63 8.78 3.79
CA MET A 102 -8.34 9.63 2.83
C MET A 102 -7.40 10.36 1.85
N GLN A 103 -6.25 10.84 2.32
CA GLN A 103 -5.26 11.51 1.46
C GLN A 103 -4.58 10.53 0.51
N ASP A 104 -4.24 9.34 1.01
CA ASP A 104 -3.62 8.28 0.23
C ASP A 104 -4.57 7.76 -0.86
N GLU A 105 -5.86 7.52 -0.56
CA GLU A 105 -6.84 7.10 -1.56
C GLU A 105 -7.02 8.14 -2.68
N ASN A 106 -7.05 9.43 -2.32
CA ASN A 106 -7.08 10.51 -3.31
C ASN A 106 -5.79 10.55 -4.16
N ALA A 107 -4.64 10.22 -3.55
CA ALA A 107 -3.36 10.14 -4.24
C ALA A 107 -3.28 8.92 -5.16
N HIS A 108 -3.82 7.76 -4.76
CA HIS A 108 -3.91 6.56 -5.59
C HIS A 108 -4.73 6.80 -6.87
N VAL A 109 -5.90 7.42 -6.75
CA VAL A 109 -6.72 7.86 -7.90
C VAL A 109 -5.88 8.71 -8.86
N THR A 110 -5.24 9.75 -8.33
CA THR A 110 -4.41 10.67 -9.12
C THR A 110 -3.27 9.94 -9.82
N PHE A 111 -2.60 9.05 -9.09
CA PHE A 111 -1.49 8.27 -9.60
C PHE A 111 -1.90 7.34 -10.74
N LEU A 112 -3.01 6.59 -10.60
CA LEU A 112 -3.51 5.70 -11.65
C LEU A 112 -3.98 6.47 -12.88
N GLN A 113 -4.68 7.59 -12.71
CA GLN A 113 -5.07 8.46 -13.83
C GLN A 113 -3.86 8.94 -14.61
N GLN A 114 -2.79 9.36 -13.92
CA GLN A 114 -1.55 9.78 -14.55
C GLN A 114 -0.82 8.61 -15.22
N ALA A 115 -0.78 7.43 -14.59
CA ALA A 115 -0.16 6.24 -15.16
C ALA A 115 -0.84 5.83 -16.48
N LEU A 116 -2.17 5.80 -16.49
CA LEU A 116 -2.99 5.53 -17.69
C LEU A 116 -2.75 6.59 -18.78
N THR A 117 -2.76 7.87 -18.42
CA THR A 117 -2.54 8.97 -19.38
C THR A 117 -1.15 8.89 -20.02
N ARG A 118 -0.10 8.66 -19.22
CA ARG A 118 1.29 8.48 -19.73
C ARG A 118 1.42 7.25 -20.63
N ALA A 119 0.57 6.25 -20.44
CA ALA A 119 0.48 5.06 -21.28
C ALA A 119 -0.23 5.29 -22.63
N GLY A 120 -0.80 6.49 -22.85
CA GLY A 120 -1.69 6.73 -23.99
C GLY A 120 -3.05 6.04 -23.85
N VAL A 121 -3.41 5.59 -22.65
CA VAL A 121 -4.69 4.94 -22.34
C VAL A 121 -5.61 5.98 -21.71
N GLN A 122 -6.86 6.05 -22.18
CA GLN A 122 -7.84 6.93 -21.55
C GLN A 122 -8.23 6.37 -20.18
N PRO A 123 -8.07 7.14 -19.09
CA PRO A 123 -8.59 6.75 -17.78
C PRO A 123 -10.11 6.66 -17.85
N ARG A 124 -10.68 5.67 -17.16
CA ARG A 124 -12.12 5.54 -17.07
C ARG A 124 -12.75 6.76 -16.40
N PRO A 125 -13.97 7.17 -16.81
CA PRO A 125 -14.69 8.23 -16.14
C PRO A 125 -14.99 7.85 -14.69
N LYS A 126 -14.98 8.84 -13.78
CA LYS A 126 -15.34 8.65 -12.37
C LYS A 126 -16.81 8.19 -12.28
N PRO A 127 -17.12 7.07 -11.61
CA PRO A 127 -18.49 6.64 -11.34
C PRO A 127 -19.22 7.64 -10.45
N THR A 128 -20.53 7.51 -10.41
CA THR A 128 -21.33 8.07 -9.31
C THR A 128 -21.62 6.97 -8.31
N PHE A 129 -21.54 7.29 -7.02
CA PHE A 129 -21.70 6.33 -5.94
C PHE A 129 -22.96 6.60 -5.11
N LYS A 130 -23.38 5.60 -4.34
CA LYS A 130 -24.53 5.61 -3.44
C LYS A 130 -24.19 4.85 -2.16
N ASN A 131 -24.98 5.06 -1.10
CA ASN A 131 -24.87 4.32 0.16
C ASN A 131 -23.49 4.42 0.84
N LEU A 132 -22.74 5.50 0.62
CA LEU A 132 -21.41 5.69 1.18
C LEU A 132 -21.43 6.28 2.59
N GLU A 133 -22.41 7.13 2.90
CA GLU A 133 -22.49 7.81 4.20
C GLU A 133 -22.81 6.81 5.32
N GLN A 134 -21.98 6.80 6.37
CA GLN A 134 -22.13 5.92 7.52
C GLN A 134 -22.76 6.63 8.71
N MET A 135 -23.40 5.87 9.58
CA MET A 135 -24.15 6.42 10.72
C MET A 135 -23.25 6.88 11.88
N ASP A 136 -22.17 6.15 12.12
CA ASP A 136 -21.20 6.40 13.18
C ASP A 136 -19.80 5.93 12.78
N VAL A 137 -18.80 6.26 13.61
CA VAL A 137 -17.40 5.91 13.38
C VAL A 137 -17.17 4.40 13.36
N GLN A 138 -17.96 3.62 14.11
CA GLN A 138 -17.83 2.17 14.13
C GLN A 138 -18.27 1.56 12.80
N SER A 139 -19.43 1.98 12.28
CA SER A 139 -19.94 1.58 10.97
C SER A 139 -19.00 2.03 9.85
N PHE A 140 -18.44 3.25 9.98
CA PHE A 140 -17.38 3.74 9.09
C PHE A 140 -16.16 2.83 9.06
N ALA A 141 -15.59 2.51 10.21
CA ALA A 141 -14.43 1.61 10.30
C ALA A 141 -14.73 0.20 9.74
N GLN A 142 -15.94 -0.33 9.94
CA GLN A 142 -16.34 -1.65 9.45
C GLN A 142 -16.45 -1.71 7.92
N VAL A 143 -17.06 -0.70 7.30
CA VAL A 143 -17.15 -0.63 5.84
C VAL A 143 -15.78 -0.29 5.23
N ALA A 144 -15.03 0.63 5.84
CA ALA A 144 -13.64 0.92 5.47
C ALA A 144 -12.81 -0.37 5.43
N GLN A 145 -12.86 -1.17 6.49
CA GLN A 145 -12.09 -2.43 6.56
C GLN A 145 -12.46 -3.38 5.42
N THR A 146 -13.74 -3.39 5.00
CA THR A 146 -14.18 -4.21 3.88
C THR A 146 -13.57 -3.73 2.58
N PHE A 147 -13.55 -2.41 2.34
CA PHE A 147 -12.96 -1.82 1.14
C PHE A 147 -11.45 -2.07 1.07
N GLU A 148 -10.68 -1.74 2.11
CA GLU A 148 -9.22 -1.97 2.09
C GLU A 148 -8.86 -3.44 1.83
N ASN A 149 -9.60 -4.38 2.43
CA ASN A 149 -9.38 -5.81 2.17
C ASN A 149 -9.78 -6.22 0.74
N VAL A 150 -10.80 -5.60 0.16
CA VAL A 150 -11.14 -5.77 -1.26
C VAL A 150 -10.04 -5.19 -2.15
N GLY A 151 -9.49 -4.02 -1.82
CA GLY A 151 -8.33 -3.41 -2.46
C GLY A 151 -7.11 -4.33 -2.47
N VAL A 152 -6.70 -4.84 -1.30
CA VAL A 152 -5.62 -5.84 -1.16
C VAL A 152 -5.87 -7.06 -2.05
N GLY A 153 -7.07 -7.63 -1.97
CA GLY A 153 -7.46 -8.79 -2.77
C GLY A 153 -7.42 -8.53 -4.27
N ALA A 154 -7.84 -7.34 -4.71
CA ALA A 154 -7.85 -6.92 -6.10
C ALA A 154 -6.45 -6.71 -6.66
N TYR A 155 -5.57 -6.05 -5.91
CA TYR A 155 -4.17 -5.88 -6.32
C TYR A 155 -3.42 -7.23 -6.39
N LEU A 156 -3.68 -8.14 -5.45
CA LEU A 156 -3.11 -9.49 -5.49
C LEU A 156 -3.66 -10.31 -6.68
N MET A 157 -4.94 -10.15 -7.02
CA MET A 157 -5.54 -10.77 -8.21
C MET A 157 -4.92 -10.25 -9.51
N ALA A 158 -4.67 -8.93 -9.57
CA ALA A 158 -4.09 -8.27 -10.72
C ALA A 158 -2.60 -8.56 -10.91
N ALA A 159 -1.83 -8.67 -9.82
CA ALA A 159 -0.37 -8.80 -9.84
C ALA A 159 0.18 -9.85 -10.84
N PRO A 160 -0.31 -11.11 -10.87
CA PRO A 160 0.19 -12.10 -11.83
C PRO A 160 -0.24 -11.83 -13.28
N ALA A 161 -1.29 -11.03 -13.51
CA ALA A 161 -1.82 -10.73 -14.84
C ALA A 161 -1.17 -9.51 -15.49
N ILE A 162 -0.48 -8.66 -14.73
CA ILE A 162 0.20 -7.46 -15.25
C ILE A 162 1.49 -7.85 -15.99
N ALA A 163 1.53 -7.55 -17.30
CA ALA A 163 2.70 -7.81 -18.14
C ALA A 163 3.81 -6.77 -17.94
N SER A 164 3.44 -5.49 -17.91
CA SER A 164 4.35 -4.35 -17.76
C SER A 164 4.98 -4.31 -16.37
N LYS A 165 6.30 -4.34 -16.30
CA LYS A 165 7.03 -4.23 -15.02
C LYS A 165 6.87 -2.87 -14.36
N THR A 166 6.65 -1.83 -15.15
CA THR A 166 6.35 -0.49 -14.63
C THR A 166 5.00 -0.48 -13.93
N TYR A 167 3.96 -1.10 -14.52
CA TYR A 167 2.65 -1.18 -13.87
C TYR A 167 2.63 -2.15 -12.70
N LEU A 168 3.39 -3.24 -12.78
CA LEU A 168 3.52 -4.16 -11.66
C LEU A 168 4.19 -3.49 -10.46
N ALA A 169 5.23 -2.68 -10.69
CA ALA A 169 5.87 -1.90 -9.63
C ALA A 169 4.91 -0.85 -9.03
N ALA A 170 4.16 -0.17 -9.89
CA ALA A 170 3.13 0.79 -9.49
C ALA A 170 2.00 0.15 -8.66
N ALA A 171 1.44 -0.97 -9.12
CA ALA A 171 0.45 -1.76 -8.40
C ALA A 171 1.01 -2.28 -7.07
N GLY A 172 2.27 -2.73 -7.06
CA GLY A 172 2.96 -3.18 -5.85
C GLY A 172 3.14 -2.07 -4.82
N SER A 173 3.39 -0.82 -5.22
CA SER A 173 3.47 0.28 -4.25
C SER A 173 2.13 0.55 -3.56
N ILE A 174 1.02 0.54 -4.32
CA ILE A 174 -0.32 0.78 -3.77
C ILE A 174 -0.72 -0.37 -2.85
N LEU A 175 -0.58 -1.63 -3.31
CA LEU A 175 -0.90 -2.82 -2.52
C LEU A 175 -0.31 -2.81 -1.10
N THR A 176 0.92 -2.33 -0.92
CA THR A 176 1.52 -2.28 0.42
C THR A 176 0.91 -1.22 1.32
N VAL A 177 0.35 -0.16 0.76
CA VAL A 177 -0.35 0.92 1.47
C VAL A 177 -1.75 0.44 1.85
N GLU A 178 -2.51 -0.14 0.91
CA GLU A 178 -3.80 -0.83 1.15
C GLU A 178 -3.70 -1.82 2.33
N ALA A 179 -2.66 -2.65 2.35
CA ALA A 179 -2.46 -3.63 3.41
C ALA A 179 -2.18 -2.98 4.78
N ARG A 180 -1.57 -1.79 4.82
CA ARG A 180 -1.37 -1.04 6.07
C ARG A 180 -2.68 -0.42 6.55
N HIS A 181 -3.50 0.10 5.64
CA HIS A 181 -4.82 0.61 5.95
C HIS A 181 -5.72 -0.50 6.52
N ALA A 182 -5.79 -1.65 5.83
CA ALA A 182 -6.50 -2.83 6.30
C ALA A 182 -6.04 -3.27 7.69
N GLY A 183 -4.72 -3.38 7.90
CA GLY A 183 -4.14 -3.75 9.20
C GLY A 183 -4.44 -2.76 10.32
N PHE A 184 -4.43 -1.45 10.03
CA PHE A 184 -4.87 -0.42 10.98
C PHE A 184 -6.34 -0.60 11.37
N LEU A 185 -7.22 -0.81 10.39
CA LEU A 185 -8.65 -0.99 10.62
C LEU A 185 -8.95 -2.30 11.38
N ASP A 186 -8.21 -3.37 11.10
CA ASP A 186 -8.25 -4.61 11.89
C ASP A 186 -7.87 -4.35 13.35
N ALA A 187 -6.78 -3.63 13.60
CA ALA A 187 -6.37 -3.26 14.96
C ALA A 187 -7.44 -2.41 15.67
N LEU A 188 -7.97 -1.39 14.98
CA LEU A 188 -9.01 -0.49 15.47
C LEU A 188 -10.30 -1.24 15.84
N LEU A 189 -10.68 -2.23 15.04
CA LEU A 189 -11.87 -3.06 15.25
C LEU A 189 -11.63 -4.28 16.14
N ASN A 190 -10.46 -4.40 16.75
CA ASN A 190 -10.06 -5.52 17.59
C ASN A 190 -10.20 -6.88 16.88
N LYS A 191 -9.78 -6.93 15.61
CA LYS A 191 -9.68 -8.14 14.77
C LYS A 191 -8.21 -8.56 14.62
N PRO A 192 -7.94 -9.81 14.20
CA PRO A 192 -6.59 -10.20 13.81
C PRO A 192 -6.06 -9.29 12.69
N LEU A 193 -4.82 -8.79 12.83
CA LEU A 193 -4.16 -7.92 11.84
C LEU A 193 -4.02 -8.53 10.44
N SER A 194 -4.16 -9.86 10.35
CA SER A 194 -4.30 -10.56 9.09
C SER A 194 -5.36 -11.64 9.25
N ALA A 195 -6.49 -11.43 8.60
CA ALA A 195 -7.58 -12.40 8.55
C ALA A 195 -7.17 -13.71 7.85
N ASN A 196 -6.16 -13.67 6.98
CA ASN A 196 -5.72 -14.80 6.16
C ASN A 196 -4.49 -15.53 6.72
N GLY A 197 -3.98 -15.11 7.88
CA GLY A 197 -2.75 -15.63 8.46
C GLY A 197 -1.50 -15.02 7.82
N ALA A 198 -0.47 -15.82 7.56
CA ALA A 198 0.82 -15.27 7.09
C ALA A 198 0.82 -14.80 5.62
N PHE A 199 -0.22 -15.10 4.85
CA PHE A 199 -0.29 -14.82 3.41
C PHE A 199 -1.68 -14.32 3.03
N ASP A 200 -1.77 -13.06 2.58
CA ASP A 200 -3.00 -12.56 1.99
C ASP A 200 -3.36 -13.28 0.70
N LYS A 201 -4.67 -13.40 0.49
CA LYS A 201 -5.24 -14.16 -0.62
C LYS A 201 -5.83 -13.21 -1.65
N PRO A 202 -5.60 -13.45 -2.96
CA PRO A 202 -6.31 -12.72 -3.99
C PRO A 202 -7.81 -13.01 -3.90
N LEU A 203 -8.63 -12.00 -4.16
CA LEU A 203 -10.06 -12.18 -4.41
C LEU A 203 -10.29 -12.40 -5.90
N SER A 204 -11.28 -13.21 -6.26
CA SER A 204 -11.70 -13.28 -7.66
C SER A 204 -12.33 -11.96 -8.10
N GLN A 205 -12.24 -11.66 -9.39
CA GLN A 205 -12.91 -10.47 -9.97
C GLN A 205 -14.42 -10.46 -9.64
N ALA A 206 -15.08 -11.63 -9.63
CA ALA A 206 -16.48 -11.74 -9.29
C ALA A 206 -16.77 -11.38 -7.81
N GLU A 207 -15.92 -11.80 -6.87
CA GLU A 207 -16.04 -11.43 -5.46
C GLU A 207 -15.85 -9.93 -5.26
N ILE A 208 -14.85 -9.35 -5.93
CA ILE A 208 -14.58 -7.90 -5.89
C ILE A 208 -15.80 -7.13 -6.42
N VAL A 209 -16.28 -7.49 -7.62
CA VAL A 209 -17.46 -6.85 -8.23
C VAL A 209 -18.68 -6.98 -7.34
N SER A 210 -18.93 -8.15 -6.77
CA SER A 210 -20.04 -8.39 -5.85
C SER A 210 -19.97 -7.47 -4.62
N ALA A 211 -18.77 -7.31 -4.04
CA ALA A 211 -18.55 -6.47 -2.86
C ALA A 211 -18.80 -4.97 -3.13
N VAL A 212 -18.39 -4.46 -4.30
CA VAL A 212 -18.45 -3.02 -4.60
C VAL A 212 -19.72 -2.58 -5.32
N SER A 213 -20.40 -3.49 -6.03
CA SER A 213 -21.60 -3.17 -6.83
C SER A 213 -22.73 -2.48 -6.04
N PRO A 214 -22.99 -2.81 -4.76
CA PRO A 214 -24.02 -2.13 -3.96
C PRO A 214 -23.79 -0.62 -3.78
N PHE A 215 -22.54 -0.16 -3.94
CA PHE A 215 -22.13 1.23 -3.76
C PHE A 215 -22.03 2.02 -5.07
N ILE A 216 -22.11 1.35 -6.22
CA ILE A 216 -22.06 1.99 -7.54
C ILE A 216 -23.48 2.35 -7.98
N ALA A 217 -23.73 3.64 -8.23
CA ALA A 217 -25.00 4.11 -8.78
C ALA A 217 -24.98 4.12 -10.32
N SER A 218 -23.86 4.55 -10.91
CA SER A 218 -23.65 4.56 -12.35
C SER A 218 -22.15 4.49 -12.65
N LEU A 219 -21.80 3.72 -13.69
CA LEU A 219 -20.42 3.66 -14.20
C LEU A 219 -20.03 4.90 -15.01
N ASN A 220 -20.98 5.82 -15.25
CA ASN A 220 -20.78 7.08 -15.96
C ASN A 220 -20.14 6.90 -17.36
N GLY A 221 -20.58 5.87 -18.09
CA GLY A 221 -20.04 5.51 -19.41
C GLY A 221 -18.74 4.69 -19.37
N GLY A 222 -18.20 4.39 -18.19
CA GLY A 222 -17.06 3.49 -18.02
C GLY A 222 -17.42 2.03 -18.30
N SER A 223 -16.40 1.21 -18.59
CA SER A 223 -16.56 -0.23 -18.84
C SER A 223 -17.15 -0.98 -17.65
N ASP A 224 -17.90 -2.04 -17.95
CA ASP A 224 -18.46 -2.96 -16.97
C ASP A 224 -17.32 -3.65 -16.17
N PRO A 225 -17.32 -3.57 -14.83
CA PRO A 225 -16.27 -4.16 -14.01
C PRO A 225 -16.29 -5.70 -14.00
N SER A 226 -17.34 -6.35 -14.50
CA SER A 226 -17.38 -7.80 -14.73
C SER A 226 -16.73 -8.22 -16.07
N ALA A 227 -16.40 -7.26 -16.94
CA ALA A 227 -15.77 -7.55 -18.22
C ALA A 227 -14.36 -8.15 -18.03
N SER A 228 -13.97 -9.02 -18.96
CA SER A 228 -12.65 -9.66 -18.94
C SER A 228 -11.50 -8.64 -18.96
N LEU A 229 -10.58 -8.76 -18.00
CA LEU A 229 -9.37 -7.94 -17.88
C LEU A 229 -8.26 -8.44 -18.83
N LYS A 230 -8.44 -8.20 -20.14
CA LYS A 230 -7.61 -8.80 -21.20
C LYS A 230 -6.18 -8.26 -21.31
N ASN A 231 -5.90 -7.10 -20.73
CA ASN A 231 -4.61 -6.42 -20.82
C ASN A 231 -4.39 -5.49 -19.62
N ASP A 232 -3.16 -5.03 -19.46
CA ASP A 232 -2.78 -4.13 -18.37
C ASP A 232 -3.66 -2.86 -18.29
N ALA A 233 -4.08 -2.31 -19.43
CA ALA A 233 -4.94 -1.13 -19.47
C ALA A 233 -6.33 -1.39 -18.86
N ALA A 234 -6.90 -2.57 -19.11
CA ALA A 234 -8.15 -3.00 -18.49
C ALA A 234 -7.96 -3.23 -16.99
N ILE A 235 -6.84 -3.84 -16.59
CA ILE A 235 -6.50 -4.06 -15.17
C ILE A 235 -6.37 -2.74 -14.41
N LEU A 236 -5.61 -1.78 -14.95
CA LEU A 236 -5.42 -0.47 -14.30
C LEU A 236 -6.71 0.36 -14.26
N ASN A 237 -7.55 0.28 -15.30
CA ASN A 237 -8.87 0.91 -15.26
C ASN A 237 -9.79 0.23 -14.23
N PHE A 238 -9.71 -1.09 -14.07
CA PHE A 238 -10.44 -1.79 -13.02
C PHE A 238 -9.96 -1.36 -11.63
N ALA A 239 -8.64 -1.27 -11.39
CA ALA A 239 -8.10 -0.72 -10.16
C ALA A 239 -8.61 0.71 -9.91
N LEU A 240 -8.56 1.58 -10.92
CA LEU A 240 -9.05 2.97 -10.82
C LEU A 240 -10.56 3.06 -10.46
N LEU A 241 -11.37 2.05 -10.76
CA LEU A 241 -12.75 2.00 -10.26
C LEU A 241 -12.80 1.85 -8.74
N LEU A 242 -11.96 0.97 -8.17
CA LEU A 242 -11.92 0.70 -6.73
C LEU A 242 -11.39 1.93 -5.99
N GLU A 243 -10.29 2.51 -6.45
CA GLU A 243 -9.72 3.73 -5.86
C GLU A 243 -10.71 4.90 -5.86
N PHE A 244 -11.53 5.04 -6.93
CA PHE A 244 -12.56 6.06 -6.94
C PHE A 244 -13.64 5.83 -5.87
N LEU A 245 -13.99 4.57 -5.60
CA LEU A 245 -14.97 4.22 -4.59
C LEU A 245 -14.43 4.50 -3.19
N GLU A 246 -13.22 4.04 -2.90
CA GLU A 246 -12.53 4.26 -1.62
C GLU A 246 -12.34 5.76 -1.37
N ALA A 247 -11.76 6.48 -2.32
CA ALA A 247 -11.57 7.92 -2.19
C ALA A 247 -12.89 8.66 -1.94
N GLU A 248 -13.97 8.34 -2.66
CA GLU A 248 -15.28 8.97 -2.39
C GLU A 248 -15.81 8.60 -1.00
N PHE A 249 -15.68 7.34 -0.60
CA PHE A 249 -16.14 6.86 0.70
C PHE A 249 -15.46 7.58 1.86
N TYR A 250 -14.13 7.76 1.80
CA TYR A 250 -13.40 8.52 2.81
C TYR A 250 -13.72 10.02 2.75
N ASN A 251 -13.80 10.62 1.56
CA ASN A 251 -14.14 12.04 1.40
C ASN A 251 -15.54 12.38 1.94
N VAL A 252 -16.49 11.44 1.92
CA VAL A 252 -17.82 11.60 2.52
C VAL A 252 -17.77 11.51 4.05
N ASN A 253 -17.06 10.52 4.60
CA ASN A 253 -17.16 10.17 6.02
C ASN A 253 -16.13 10.88 6.92
N VAL A 254 -14.92 11.15 6.43
CA VAL A 254 -13.88 11.76 7.26
C VAL A 254 -14.27 13.17 7.72
N PRO A 255 -14.73 14.11 6.86
CA PRO A 255 -15.16 15.42 7.32
C PRO A 255 -16.39 15.39 8.25
N LYS A 256 -17.23 14.34 8.13
CA LYS A 256 -18.41 14.15 8.97
C LYS A 256 -18.03 13.82 10.41
N PHE A 257 -17.06 12.92 10.61
CA PHE A 257 -16.69 12.43 11.94
C PHE A 257 -15.46 13.10 12.54
N PHE A 258 -14.56 13.63 11.71
CA PHE A 258 -13.29 14.21 12.12
C PHE A 258 -13.18 15.62 11.53
N LYS A 259 -13.50 16.63 12.35
CA LYS A 259 -13.42 18.05 12.01
C LYS A 259 -12.04 18.61 12.24
#